data_AF-A0A523QH86-F1
#
_entry.id   AF-A0A523QH86-F1
#
_cell.length_a   1.000
_cell.length_b   1.000
_cell.length_c   1.000
_cell.angle_alpha   90.00
_cell.angle_beta   90.00
_cell.angle_gamma   90.00
#
_symmetry.space_group_name_H-M   'P 1'
#
loop_
_entity.id
_entity.type
_entity.pdbx_description
1 polymer ?
#
loop_
_entity_poly.entity_id
_entity_poly.type
_entity_poly.pdbx_seq_one_letter_code
_entity_poly.pdbx_strand_id
1 'polypeptide(L)'
;MALNIESLRKILELEREKGYTDSAVIGGLDRFLHRWAGQAIESITSPELLSQFRRLRLDDSKYAAMTQPHRRRWIEEIIGFLSELGEIPAETEIKSPKSV
;
A
#
# COMPACT_ATOMS: atom_id res chain seq x y z
N MET A 1 18.18 2.80 4.82
CA MET A 1 17.63 3.37 3.58
C MET A 1 16.19 3.76 3.87
N ALA A 2 15.75 4.94 3.43
CA ALA A 2 14.38 5.39 3.72
C ALA A 2 13.37 4.52 2.97
N LEU A 3 12.33 4.05 3.67
CA LEU A 3 11.23 3.35 3.05
C LEU A 3 10.51 4.31 2.09
N ASN A 4 10.45 3.97 0.80
CA ASN A 4 9.82 4.82 -0.20
C ASN A 4 8.28 4.70 -0.17
N ILE A 5 7.67 5.01 0.97
CA ILE A 5 6.21 4.98 1.19
C ILE A 5 5.51 5.87 0.16
N GLU A 6 6.05 7.06 -0.08
CA GLU A 6 5.50 8.04 -1.04
C GLU A 6 5.47 7.50 -2.47
N SER A 7 6.50 6.75 -2.87
CA SER A 7 6.55 6.15 -4.22
C SER A 7 5.45 5.10 -4.38
N LEU A 8 5.24 4.25 -3.38
CA LEU A 8 4.16 3.26 -3.40
C LEU A 8 2.79 3.95 -3.41
N ARG A 9 2.56 4.96 -2.56
CA ARG A 9 1.31 5.74 -2.54
C ARG A 9 1.00 6.31 -3.94
N LYS A 10 1.99 6.97 -4.56
CA LYS A 10 1.81 7.58 -5.88
C LYS A 10 1.46 6.57 -6.98
N ILE A 11 2.07 5.38 -6.93
CA ILE A 11 1.75 4.29 -7.86
C ILE A 11 0.30 3.81 -7.68
N LEU A 12 -0.13 3.64 -6.43
CA LEU A 12 -1.50 3.20 -6.11
C LEU A 12 -2.55 4.25 -6.49
N GLU A 13 -2.24 5.53 -6.32
CA GLU A 13 -3.08 6.62 -6.82
C GLU A 13 -3.18 6.62 -8.34
N LEU A 14 -2.06 6.39 -9.04
CA LEU A 14 -2.06 6.27 -10.49
C LEU A 14 -2.88 5.05 -10.96
N GLU A 15 -2.80 3.91 -10.25
CA GLU A 15 -3.67 2.75 -10.51
C GLU A 15 -5.14 3.14 -10.36
N ARG A 16 -5.51 3.87 -9.29
CA ARG A 16 -6.87 4.36 -9.09
C ARG A 16 -7.34 5.25 -10.23
N GLU A 17 -6.52 6.21 -10.65
CA GLU A 17 -6.82 7.10 -11.78
C GLU A 17 -6.98 6.34 -13.11
N LYS A 18 -6.18 5.29 -13.30
CA LYS A 18 -6.25 4.40 -14.48
C LYS A 18 -7.33 3.32 -14.39
N GLY A 19 -8.12 3.29 -13.31
CA GLY A 19 -9.20 2.32 -13.13
C GLY A 19 -8.74 0.90 -12.76
N TYR A 20 -7.65 0.75 -12.01
CA TYR A 20 -7.15 -0.51 -11.45
C TYR A 20 -6.71 -1.53 -12.51
N THR A 21 -6.07 -1.05 -13.57
CA THR A 21 -5.74 -1.82 -14.77
C THR A 21 -4.42 -2.59 -14.71
N ASP A 22 -3.63 -2.47 -13.63
CA ASP A 22 -2.26 -3.02 -13.54
C ASP A 22 -1.34 -2.47 -14.64
N SER A 23 -1.47 -1.18 -14.92
CA SER A 23 -0.74 -0.48 -15.98
C SER A 23 0.01 0.76 -15.49
N ALA A 24 -0.02 1.05 -14.19
CA ALA A 24 0.70 2.14 -13.56
C ALA A 24 2.21 1.90 -13.50
N VAL A 25 2.65 0.64 -13.43
CA VAL A 25 4.08 0.29 -13.27
C VAL A 25 4.58 -0.56 -14.43
N ILE A 26 5.74 -0.19 -14.98
CA ILE A 26 6.43 -0.97 -16.01
C ILE A 26 6.94 -2.27 -15.38
N GLY A 27 6.34 -3.40 -15.76
CA GLY A 27 6.66 -4.73 -15.24
C GLY A 27 5.70 -5.26 -14.16
N GLY A 28 4.58 -4.58 -13.93
CA GLY A 28 3.49 -5.02 -13.06
C GLY A 28 3.64 -4.55 -11.61
N LEU A 29 2.50 -4.32 -10.95
CA LEU A 29 2.47 -3.88 -9.55
C LEU A 29 3.06 -4.94 -8.61
N ASP A 30 2.84 -6.22 -8.91
CA ASP A 30 3.30 -7.36 -8.09
C ASP A 30 4.83 -7.37 -7.91
N ARG A 31 5.59 -7.09 -8.98
CA ARG A 31 7.07 -7.06 -8.91
C ARG A 31 7.57 -5.87 -8.09
N PHE A 32 6.92 -4.72 -8.23
CA PHE A 32 7.25 -3.54 -7.44
C PHE A 32 7.01 -3.80 -5.96
N LEU A 33 5.83 -4.33 -5.64
CA LEU A 33 5.44 -4.68 -4.28
C LEU A 33 6.37 -5.69 -3.64
N HIS A 34 6.77 -6.74 -4.36
CA HIS A 34 7.70 -7.72 -3.83
C HIS A 34 9.05 -7.11 -3.40
N ARG A 35 9.58 -6.16 -4.20
CA ARG A 35 10.81 -5.43 -3.85
C ARG A 35 10.60 -4.48 -2.67
N TRP A 36 9.49 -3.74 -2.69
CA TRP A 36 9.16 -2.80 -1.62
C TRP A 36 8.89 -3.53 -0.29
N ALA A 37 8.21 -4.68 -0.34
CA ALA A 37 7.89 -5.55 0.78
C ALA A 37 9.14 -5.97 1.55
N GLY A 38 10.20 -6.39 0.85
CA GLY A 38 11.47 -6.72 1.50
C GLY A 38 12.04 -5.56 2.32
N GLN A 39 12.01 -4.34 1.76
CA GLN A 39 12.47 -3.14 2.45
C GLN A 39 11.54 -2.70 3.59
N ALA A 40 10.23 -2.88 3.40
CA ALA A 40 9.20 -2.55 4.38
C ALA A 40 9.33 -3.43 5.63
N ILE A 41 9.50 -4.75 5.46
CA ILE A 41 9.66 -5.68 6.58
C ILE A 41 10.89 -5.31 7.44
N GLU A 42 11.99 -4.88 6.81
CA GLU A 42 13.20 -4.44 7.53
C GLU A 42 13.02 -3.07 8.21
N SER A 43 12.20 -2.19 7.64
CA SER A 43 11.99 -0.82 8.14
C SER A 43 10.87 -0.73 9.18
N ILE A 44 9.88 -1.61 9.13
CA ILE A 44 8.75 -1.64 10.06
C ILE A 44 9.22 -2.24 11.39
N THR A 45 9.40 -1.37 12.38
CA THR A 45 9.77 -1.76 13.75
C THR A 45 8.57 -2.06 14.63
N SER A 46 7.37 -1.59 14.26
CA SER A 46 6.14 -1.85 15.01
C SER A 46 5.55 -3.23 14.68
N PRO A 47 5.33 -4.09 15.69
CA PRO A 47 4.73 -5.41 15.48
C PRO A 47 3.28 -5.35 14.98
N GLU A 48 2.53 -4.30 15.32
CA GLU A 48 1.16 -4.09 14.86
C GLU A 48 1.12 -3.81 13.36
N LEU A 49 1.96 -2.88 12.89
CA LEU A 49 2.11 -2.56 11.47
C LEU A 49 2.62 -3.77 10.68
N LEU A 50 3.54 -4.56 11.25
CA LEU A 50 4.02 -5.79 10.60
C LEU A 50 2.92 -6.86 10.51
N SER A 51 2.02 -6.92 11.49
CA SER A 51 0.85 -7.81 11.45
C SER A 51 -0.14 -7.39 10.36
N GLN A 52 -0.45 -6.09 10.25
CA GLN A 52 -1.27 -5.54 9.17
C GLN A 52 -0.62 -5.77 7.80
N PHE A 53 0.68 -5.53 7.66
CA PHE A 53 1.45 -5.79 6.45
C PHE A 53 1.28 -7.25 5.98
N ARG A 54 1.45 -8.22 6.91
CA ARG A 54 1.26 -9.65 6.61
C ARG A 54 -0.18 -10.00 6.27
N ARG A 55 -1.15 -9.32 6.89
CA ARG A 55 -2.58 -9.47 6.56
C ARG A 55 -2.90 -8.98 5.14
N LEU A 56 -2.26 -7.91 4.70
CA LEU A 56 -2.43 -7.32 3.37
C LEU A 56 -1.72 -8.11 2.25
N ARG A 57 -0.80 -9.01 2.62
CA ARG A 57 -0.07 -9.90 1.69
C ARG A 57 0.64 -9.12 0.59
N LEU A 58 1.29 -8.01 0.96
CA LEU A 58 2.03 -7.14 0.05
C LEU A 58 3.22 -7.85 -0.62
N ASP A 59 3.76 -8.89 0.02
CA ASP A 59 4.89 -9.70 -0.47
C ASP A 59 4.49 -10.80 -1.47
N ASP A 60 3.25 -11.29 -1.38
CA ASP A 60 2.64 -12.34 -2.22
C ASP A 60 1.32 -11.84 -2.84
N SER A 61 1.36 -10.59 -3.29
CA SER A 61 0.25 -9.99 -4.00
C SER A 61 -0.04 -10.77 -5.29
N LYS A 62 -1.31 -11.08 -5.52
CA LYS A 62 -1.81 -11.62 -6.79
C LYS A 62 -2.65 -10.57 -7.51
N TYR A 63 -2.17 -9.32 -7.54
CA TYR A 63 -2.92 -8.18 -8.05
C TYR A 63 -3.33 -8.39 -9.52
N ALA A 64 -2.41 -8.88 -10.35
CA ALA A 64 -2.69 -9.22 -11.73
C ALA A 64 -3.82 -10.28 -11.87
N ALA A 65 -3.93 -11.22 -10.93
CA ALA A 65 -4.96 -12.26 -10.94
C ALA A 65 -6.30 -11.84 -10.28
N MET A 66 -6.34 -10.70 -9.58
CA MET A 66 -7.57 -10.18 -8.97
C MET A 66 -8.51 -9.56 -10.00
N THR A 67 -9.81 -9.67 -9.75
CA THR A 67 -10.83 -8.92 -10.50
C THR A 67 -10.79 -7.43 -10.11
N GLN A 68 -11.15 -6.55 -11.05
CA GLN A 68 -11.16 -5.10 -10.84
C GLN A 68 -11.83 -4.63 -9.52
N PRO A 69 -13.01 -5.13 -9.09
CA PRO A 69 -13.60 -4.72 -7.82
C PRO A 69 -12.78 -5.18 -6.59
N HIS A 70 -12.11 -6.34 -6.66
CA HIS A 70 -11.19 -6.76 -5.60
C HIS A 70 -9.93 -5.90 -5.58
N ARG A 71 -9.38 -5.56 -6.75
CA ARG A 71 -8.23 -4.65 -6.87
C ARG A 71 -8.53 -3.31 -6.22
N ARG A 72 -9.71 -2.73 -6.48
CA ARG A 72 -10.15 -1.48 -5.86
C ARG A 72 -10.11 -1.54 -4.34
N ARG A 73 -10.80 -2.53 -3.76
CA ARG A 73 -10.86 -2.68 -2.30
C ARG A 73 -9.47 -2.89 -1.70
N TRP A 74 -8.66 -3.71 -2.37
CA TRP A 74 -7.31 -4.00 -1.90
C TRP A 74 -6.39 -2.78 -1.96
N ILE A 75 -6.45 -1.97 -3.03
CA ILE A 75 -5.72 -0.71 -3.11
C ILE A 75 -6.18 0.27 -2.03
N GLU A 76 -7.49 0.39 -1.78
CA GLU A 76 -8.03 1.25 -0.72
C GLU A 76 -7.50 0.84 0.68
N GLU A 77 -7.46 -0.46 0.97
CA GLU A 77 -6.87 -1.00 2.21
C GLU A 77 -5.37 -0.69 2.34
N ILE A 78 -4.61 -0.84 1.24
CA ILE A 78 -3.18 -0.51 1.25
C ILE A 78 -2.96 0.99 1.44
N ILE A 79 -3.73 1.85 0.76
CA ILE A 79 -3.62 3.29 0.93
C ILE A 79 -3.91 3.68 2.38
N GLY A 80 -4.93 3.09 3.02
CA GLY A 80 -5.22 3.28 4.44
C GLY A 80 -4.03 2.89 5.33
N PHE A 81 -3.46 1.72 5.09
CA PHE A 81 -2.25 1.26 5.80
C PHE A 81 -1.03 2.16 5.56
N LEU A 82 -0.83 2.67 4.34
CA LEU A 82 0.26 3.61 4.04
C LEU A 82 0.05 4.96 4.71
N SER A 83 -1.20 5.38 4.93
CA SER A 83 -1.50 6.52 5.79
C SER A 83 -1.09 6.21 7.22
N GLU A 84 -1.45 5.06 7.80
CA GLU A 84 -0.98 4.70 9.15
C GLU A 84 0.56 4.61 9.27
N LEU A 85 1.25 4.11 8.24
CA LEU A 85 2.72 4.06 8.17
C LEU A 85 3.38 5.43 8.00
N GLY A 86 2.76 6.33 7.23
CA GLY A 86 3.27 7.68 6.98
C GLY A 86 2.81 8.71 8.03
N GLU A 87 1.73 8.41 8.73
CA GLU A 87 1.18 9.16 9.87
C GLU A 87 1.68 8.60 11.21
N ILE A 88 2.68 7.69 11.26
CA ILE A 88 3.42 7.46 12.51
C ILE A 88 3.96 8.83 12.92
N PRO A 89 3.39 9.49 13.93
CA PRO A 89 3.63 10.90 14.11
C PRO A 89 4.97 11.06 14.84
N ALA A 90 5.84 11.90 14.29
CA ALA A 90 6.34 12.96 15.18
C ALA A 90 5.13 13.86 15.47
N GLU A 91 4.34 13.51 16.49
CA GLU A 91 3.16 14.22 17.02
C GLU A 91 1.98 14.54 16.04
N THR A 92 0.80 13.96 16.31
CA THR A 92 -0.58 14.46 16.03
C THR A 92 -0.99 14.89 14.61
N GLU A 93 -2.05 14.31 14.04
CA GLU A 93 -3.43 14.85 14.09
C GLU A 93 -4.41 13.88 13.37
N ILE A 94 -5.23 13.21 14.17
CA ILE A 94 -6.29 12.30 13.72
C ILE A 94 -7.31 13.09 12.90
N LYS A 95 -7.41 12.85 11.59
CA LYS A 95 -8.61 13.19 10.80
C LYS A 95 -9.03 12.06 9.88
N SER A 96 -9.86 11.18 10.42
CA SER A 96 -10.83 10.39 9.66
C SER A 96 -12.15 10.36 10.46
N PRO A 97 -13.33 10.23 9.84
CA PRO A 97 -13.74 10.51 8.46
C PRO A 97 -14.93 11.50 8.40
N LYS A 98 -15.20 12.10 7.23
CA LYS A 98 -16.52 12.70 6.96
C LYS A 98 -17.54 11.58 6.80
N SER A 99 -18.30 11.33 7.86
CA SER A 99 -19.58 10.62 7.81
C SER A 99 -20.71 11.63 7.58
N VAL A 100 -21.50 11.37 6.53
CA VAL A 100 -22.86 11.86 6.22
C VAL A 100 -23.02 13.34 5.86
#